data_AF-A0A2N8ZEA3-F1
#
_entry.id   AF-A0A2N8ZEA3-F1
#
_cell.length_a   1.000
_cell.length_b   1.000
_cell.length_c   1.000
_cell.angle_alpha   90.00
_cell.angle_beta   90.00
_cell.angle_gamma   90.00
#
_symmetry.space_group_name_H-M   'P 1'
#
loop_
_entity.id
_entity.type
_entity.pdbx_description
1 polymer ?
#
loop_
_entity_poly.entity_id
_entity_poly.type
_entity_poly.pdbx_seq_one_letter_code
_entity_poly.pdbx_strand_id
1 'polypeptide(L)'
;MNETKSHIAHSGEGVKFLGIEIGSHYSRIQPKKMSTFKGKLKRVTRRNGGKPLLEVIKQLNPLLRGFSQYFRIANANREFKKLAAWLRRRLRSVQLRLWKKPTRLHRRLRQLGYEGSFRYICMDSWRNAASPLASYSMPNQWFNDLGLVNLEHVRTGYVFSHYAEWKCA
;
A
#
# COMPACT_ATOMS: atom_id res chain seq x y z
N MET A 1 13.16 21.18 30.03
CA MET A 1 12.47 19.92 29.62
C MET A 1 11.27 20.29 28.76
N ASN A 2 10.77 19.45 27.85
CA ASN A 2 9.52 19.72 27.13
C ASN A 2 8.38 18.92 27.77
N GLU A 3 7.59 19.58 28.63
CA GLU A 3 6.58 18.95 29.49
C GLU A 3 5.41 18.34 28.71
N THR A 4 5.10 18.87 27.52
CA THR A 4 4.01 18.34 26.67
C THR A 4 4.39 17.01 25.98
N LYS A 5 5.70 16.76 25.80
CA LYS A 5 6.22 15.53 25.16
C LYS A 5 6.69 14.50 26.16
N SER A 6 7.12 14.95 27.34
CA SER A 6 7.73 14.13 28.38
C SER A 6 6.65 13.73 29.39
N HIS A 7 6.28 12.45 29.40
CA HIS A 7 5.33 11.91 30.37
C HIS A 7 5.82 10.52 30.79
N ILE A 8 5.56 10.16 32.05
CA ILE A 8 5.73 8.80 32.53
C ILE A 8 4.53 8.00 32.01
N ALA A 9 4.79 6.88 31.34
CA ALA A 9 3.76 6.02 30.79
C ALA A 9 3.99 4.59 31.29
N HIS A 10 2.92 3.90 31.67
CA HIS A 10 2.99 2.50 32.04
C HIS A 10 3.17 1.63 30.78
N SER A 11 3.99 0.58 30.86
CA SER A 11 4.29 -0.29 29.71
C SER A 11 3.05 -0.98 29.13
N GLY A 12 2.02 -1.19 29.94
CA GLY A 12 0.71 -1.71 29.51
C GLY A 12 -0.09 -0.74 28.64
N GLU A 13 0.07 0.58 28.83
CA GLU A 13 -0.62 1.61 28.04
C GLU A 13 0.07 1.85 26.69
N GLY A 14 1.37 1.56 26.62
CA GLY A 14 2.19 1.67 25.42
C GLY A 14 2.96 2.99 25.34
N VAL A 15 4.28 2.87 25.13
CA VAL A 15 5.19 4.01 25.00
C VAL A 15 5.39 4.38 23.53
N LYS A 16 5.14 5.63 23.18
CA LYS A 16 5.32 6.16 21.82
C LYS A 16 6.77 6.59 21.61
N PHE A 17 7.50 5.88 20.76
CA PHE A 17 8.90 6.17 20.47
C PHE A 17 9.21 6.04 18.97
N LEU A 18 9.85 7.05 18.38
CA LEU A 18 10.30 7.07 16.97
C LEU A 18 9.25 6.64 15.91
N GLY A 19 7.96 6.90 16.17
CA GLY A 19 6.88 6.53 15.26
C GLY A 19 6.34 5.12 15.43
N ILE A 20 6.87 4.36 16.38
CA ILE A 20 6.36 3.07 16.87
C ILE A 20 5.72 3.32 18.25
N GLU A 21 4.78 2.48 18.61
CA GLU A 21 4.21 2.38 19.94
C GLU A 21 4.49 0.98 20.47
N ILE A 22 5.19 0.94 21.60
CA ILE A 22 5.78 -0.24 22.20
C ILE A 22 5.01 -0.52 23.49
N GLY A 23 4.30 -1.63 23.54
CA GLY A 23 3.68 -2.15 24.76
C GLY A 23 4.30 -3.49 25.15
N SER A 24 3.94 -4.00 26.33
CA SER A 24 4.52 -5.24 26.89
C SER A 24 4.37 -6.46 25.96
N HIS A 25 3.31 -6.52 25.16
CA HIS A 25 3.02 -7.66 24.27
C HIS A 25 2.81 -7.27 22.81
N TYR A 26 3.06 -6.01 22.44
CA TYR A 26 2.83 -5.54 21.07
C TYR A 26 3.75 -4.40 20.67
N SER A 27 4.03 -4.32 19.37
CA SER A 27 4.66 -3.17 18.75
C SER A 27 3.84 -2.77 17.53
N ARG A 28 3.39 -1.52 17.47
CA ARG A 28 2.51 -1.02 16.40
C ARG A 28 3.03 0.28 15.79
N ILE A 29 2.73 0.50 14.52
CA ILE A 29 3.03 1.77 13.86
C ILE A 29 2.07 2.83 14.40
N GLN A 30 2.59 3.99 14.79
CA GLN A 30 1.74 5.09 15.24
C GLN A 30 0.76 5.51 14.13
N PRO A 31 -0.54 5.70 14.43
CA PRO A 31 -1.56 6.06 13.44
C PRO A 31 -1.21 7.31 12.63
N LYS A 32 -0.58 8.31 13.27
CA LYS A 32 -0.12 9.55 12.62
C LYS A 32 0.93 9.30 11.53
N LYS A 33 1.82 8.33 11.71
CA LYS A 33 2.83 7.98 10.70
C LYS A 33 2.17 7.27 9.51
N MET A 34 1.22 6.37 9.78
CA MET A 34 0.45 5.69 8.76
C MET A 34 -0.40 6.66 7.92
N SER A 35 -1.12 7.60 8.57
CA SER A 35 -1.94 8.60 7.87
C SER A 35 -1.08 9.53 7.01
N THR A 36 0.05 9.99 7.53
CA THR A 36 1.03 10.80 6.80
C THR A 36 1.56 10.05 5.58
N PHE A 37 1.90 8.77 5.73
CA PHE A 37 2.39 7.95 4.63
C PHE A 37 1.32 7.73 3.57
N LYS A 38 0.08 7.40 3.95
CA LYS A 38 -1.06 7.35 3.03
C LYS A 38 -1.25 8.68 2.29
N GLY A 39 -1.06 9.82 2.96
CA GLY A 39 -1.05 11.14 2.35
C GLY A 39 0.00 11.28 1.25
N LYS A 40 1.24 10.85 1.51
CA LYS A 40 2.32 10.82 0.50
C LYS A 40 1.94 9.95 -0.70
N LEU A 41 1.50 8.72 -0.47
CA LEU A 41 1.07 7.80 -1.54
C LEU A 41 -0.10 8.36 -2.35
N LYS A 42 -1.06 9.03 -1.69
CA LYS A 42 -2.21 9.69 -2.35
C LYS A 42 -1.76 10.79 -3.31
N ARG A 43 -0.72 11.55 -2.96
CA ARG A 43 -0.16 12.60 -3.83
C ARG A 43 0.49 12.02 -5.08
N VAL A 44 1.22 10.91 -4.95
CA VAL A 44 1.83 10.21 -6.10
C VAL A 44 0.77 9.57 -7.00
N THR A 45 -0.26 8.96 -6.39
CA THR A 45 -1.37 8.30 -7.10
C THR A 45 -2.53 9.26 -7.41
N ARG A 46 -2.24 10.49 -7.82
CA ARG A 46 -3.28 11.45 -8.25
C ARG A 46 -3.86 11.02 -9.59
N ARG A 47 -5.20 10.99 -9.68
CA ARG A 47 -5.94 10.57 -10.88
C ARG A 47 -5.77 11.55 -12.06
N ASN A 48 -5.59 12.84 -11.78
CA ASN A 48 -5.43 13.88 -12.81
C ASN A 48 -3.96 14.10 -13.22
N GLY A 49 -3.08 13.12 -13.00
CA GLY A 49 -1.64 13.29 -13.27
C GLY A 49 -1.22 13.03 -14.71
N GLY A 50 -2.02 12.32 -15.52
CA GLY A 50 -1.69 11.98 -16.91
C GLY A 50 -0.53 11.00 -17.10
N LYS A 51 0.26 10.75 -16.06
CA LYS A 51 1.44 9.86 -16.08
C LYS A 51 1.06 8.40 -16.38
N PRO A 52 1.87 7.68 -17.18
CA PRO A 52 1.72 6.24 -17.34
C PRO A 52 1.77 5.51 -16.00
N LEU A 53 0.98 4.45 -15.84
CA LEU A 53 0.90 3.69 -14.59
C LEU A 53 2.27 3.16 -14.14
N LEU A 54 3.11 2.72 -15.08
CA LEU A 54 4.46 2.23 -14.79
C LEU A 54 5.34 3.31 -14.13
N GLU A 55 5.22 4.56 -14.57
CA GLU A 55 5.95 5.68 -13.97
C GLU A 55 5.46 5.96 -12.54
N VAL A 56 4.15 5.86 -12.31
CA VAL A 56 3.56 5.98 -10.97
C VAL A 56 4.09 4.88 -10.05
N ILE A 57 4.18 3.63 -10.53
CA ILE A 57 4.73 2.50 -9.77
C ILE A 57 6.22 2.73 -9.46
N LYS A 58 7.00 3.18 -10.43
CA LYS A 58 8.42 3.54 -10.23
C LYS A 58 8.61 4.58 -9.12
N GLN A 59 7.75 5.60 -9.06
CA GLN A 59 7.78 6.61 -8.00
C GLN A 59 7.32 6.08 -6.63
N LEU A 60 6.40 5.12 -6.61
CA LEU A 60 5.91 4.52 -5.37
C LEU A 60 6.94 3.58 -4.72
N ASN A 61 7.67 2.80 -5.53
CA ASN A 61 8.52 1.73 -5.04
C ASN A 61 9.57 2.17 -3.99
N PRO A 62 10.34 3.26 -4.18
CA PRO A 62 11.27 3.75 -3.17
C PRO A 62 10.58 4.12 -1.86
N LEU A 63 9.39 4.73 -1.93
CA LEU A 63 8.61 5.10 -0.75
C LEU A 63 8.13 3.87 0.02
N LEU A 64 7.64 2.85 -0.70
CA LEU A 64 7.19 1.60 -0.11
C LEU A 64 8.34 0.85 0.55
N ARG A 65 9.49 0.71 -0.14
CA ARG A 65 10.69 0.04 0.37
C ARG A 65 11.21 0.73 1.64
N GLY A 66 11.38 2.05 1.60
CA GLY A 66 11.89 2.78 2.76
C GLY A 66 10.96 2.68 3.96
N PHE A 67 9.65 2.83 3.74
CA PHE A 67 8.66 2.73 4.82
C PHE A 67 8.58 1.32 5.40
N SER A 68 8.55 0.28 4.56
CA SER A 68 8.50 -1.09 5.03
C SER A 68 9.75 -1.48 5.78
N GLN A 69 10.93 -1.07 5.30
CA GLN A 69 12.20 -1.37 5.92
C GLN A 69 12.36 -0.72 7.29
N TYR A 70 11.88 0.52 7.44
CA TYR A 70 11.90 1.22 8.72
C TYR A 70 10.94 0.58 9.75
N PHE A 71 9.71 0.28 9.33
CA PHE A 71 8.67 -0.21 10.24
C PHE A 71 8.60 -1.74 10.40
N ARG A 72 9.47 -2.51 9.72
CA ARG A 72 9.48 -3.98 9.86
C ARG A 72 9.78 -4.49 11.27
N ILE A 73 10.42 -3.67 12.12
CA ILE A 73 10.71 -4.02 13.52
C ILE A 73 9.40 -4.13 14.33
N ALA A 74 8.37 -3.37 13.95
CA ALA A 74 7.05 -3.48 14.58
C ALA A 74 6.28 -4.69 14.05
N ASN A 75 5.29 -5.19 14.80
CA ASN A 75 4.33 -6.18 14.32
C ASN A 75 3.33 -5.53 13.34
N ALA A 76 3.83 -5.21 12.15
CA ALA A 76 3.15 -4.37 11.16
C ALA A 76 2.49 -5.15 10.01
N ASN A 77 2.54 -6.49 10.00
CA ASN A 77 2.03 -7.31 8.89
C ASN A 77 0.57 -6.97 8.53
N ARG A 78 -0.31 -6.89 9.54
CA ARG A 78 -1.73 -6.55 9.34
C ARG A 78 -1.91 -5.17 8.70
N GLU A 79 -1.13 -4.19 9.13
CA GLU A 79 -1.20 -2.82 8.60
C GLU A 79 -0.61 -2.73 7.18
N PHE A 80 0.46 -3.46 6.89
CA PHE A 80 1.02 -3.58 5.54
C PHE A 80 0.05 -4.25 4.57
N LYS A 81 -0.66 -5.30 4.98
CA LYS A 81 -1.73 -5.92 4.17
C LYS A 81 -2.86 -4.94 3.84
N LYS A 82 -3.37 -4.23 4.85
CA LYS A 82 -4.39 -3.18 4.64
C LYS A 82 -3.90 -2.09 3.70
N LEU A 83 -2.65 -1.67 3.85
CA LEU A 83 -2.03 -0.64 3.03
C LEU A 83 -1.84 -1.10 1.58
N ALA A 84 -1.36 -2.33 1.36
CA ALA A 84 -1.19 -2.92 0.04
C ALA A 84 -2.54 -3.04 -0.70
N ALA A 85 -3.58 -3.54 -0.04
CA ALA A 85 -4.92 -3.62 -0.62
C ALA A 85 -5.48 -2.25 -1.02
N TRP A 86 -5.34 -1.26 -0.12
CA TRP A 86 -5.75 0.12 -0.39
C TRP A 86 -4.97 0.74 -1.56
N LEU A 87 -3.64 0.51 -1.62
CA LEU A 87 -2.79 1.03 -2.69
C LEU A 87 -3.12 0.40 -4.04
N ARG A 88 -3.31 -0.92 -4.10
CA ARG A 88 -3.74 -1.62 -5.33
C ARG A 88 -5.07 -1.05 -5.85
N ARG A 89 -6.04 -0.79 -4.98
CA ARG A 89 -7.30 -0.11 -5.36
C ARG A 89 -7.04 1.31 -5.91
N ARG A 90 -6.08 2.05 -5.35
CA ARG A 90 -5.66 3.36 -5.90
C ARG A 90 -5.08 3.26 -7.29
N LEU A 91 -4.19 2.30 -7.52
CA LEU A 91 -3.62 2.08 -8.84
C LEU A 91 -4.68 1.66 -9.85
N ARG A 92 -5.64 0.80 -9.48
CA ARG A 92 -6.82 0.50 -10.31
C ARG A 92 -7.59 1.77 -10.67
N SER A 93 -7.85 2.64 -9.69
CA SER A 93 -8.54 3.91 -9.93
C SER A 93 -7.77 4.84 -10.88
N VAL A 94 -6.45 4.91 -10.76
CA VAL A 94 -5.58 5.66 -11.69
C VAL A 94 -5.66 5.06 -13.09
N GLN A 95 -5.55 3.74 -13.22
CA GLN A 95 -5.60 3.06 -14.51
C GLN A 95 -6.96 3.21 -15.21
N LEU A 96 -8.06 3.11 -14.47
CA LEU A 96 -9.40 3.39 -15.00
C LEU A 96 -9.47 4.82 -15.57
N ARG A 97 -8.94 5.80 -14.84
CA ARG A 97 -8.88 7.19 -15.30
C ARG A 97 -8.00 7.36 -16.55
N LEU A 98 -6.86 6.66 -16.63
CA LEU A 98 -5.98 6.66 -17.82
C LEU A 98 -6.67 6.07 -19.05
N TRP A 99 -7.52 5.06 -18.87
CA TRP A 99 -8.31 4.51 -19.97
C TRP A 99 -9.38 5.46 -20.49
N LYS A 100 -9.90 6.37 -19.66
CA LYS A 100 -10.92 7.40 -19.98
C LYS A 100 -12.28 6.84 -20.40
N LYS A 101 -12.30 5.96 -21.41
CA LYS A 101 -13.49 5.31 -21.98
C LYS A 101 -13.66 3.88 -21.45
N PRO A 102 -14.89 3.46 -21.09
CA PRO A 102 -15.19 2.07 -20.68
C PRO A 102 -14.83 1.01 -21.72
N THR A 103 -14.87 1.38 -23.00
CA THR A 103 -14.50 0.49 -24.11
C THR A 103 -13.07 -0.03 -24.01
N ARG A 104 -12.12 0.77 -23.49
CA ARG A 104 -10.73 0.31 -23.29
C ARG A 104 -10.62 -0.75 -22.19
N LEU A 105 -11.40 -0.61 -21.11
CA LEU A 105 -11.51 -1.62 -20.07
C LEU A 105 -12.08 -2.91 -20.66
N HIS A 106 -13.17 -2.83 -21.42
CA HIS A 106 -13.81 -4.01 -22.02
C HIS A 106 -12.88 -4.72 -23.01
N ARG A 107 -12.11 -3.96 -23.81
CA ARG A 107 -11.07 -4.53 -24.66
C ARG A 107 -10.04 -5.31 -23.85
N ARG A 108 -9.57 -4.78 -22.72
CA ARG A 108 -8.64 -5.50 -21.82
C ARG A 108 -9.29 -6.75 -21.22
N LEU A 109 -10.56 -6.69 -20.86
CA LEU A 109 -11.31 -7.85 -20.35
C LEU A 109 -11.44 -8.96 -21.39
N ARG A 110 -11.75 -8.61 -22.65
CA ARG A 110 -11.77 -9.57 -23.77
C ARG A 110 -10.39 -10.20 -24.01
N GLN A 111 -9.31 -9.42 -23.94
CA GLN A 111 -7.93 -9.94 -24.03
C GLN A 111 -7.57 -10.91 -22.91
N LEU A 112 -8.26 -10.84 -21.76
CA LEU A 112 -8.07 -11.75 -20.63
C LEU A 112 -9.03 -12.95 -20.68
N GLY A 113 -9.82 -13.10 -21.74
CA GLY A 113 -10.78 -14.20 -21.89
C GLY A 113 -12.08 -14.02 -21.13
N TYR A 114 -12.46 -12.78 -20.74
CA TYR A 114 -13.76 -12.55 -20.10
C TYR A 114 -14.90 -12.56 -21.13
N GLU A 115 -15.82 -13.51 -21.00
CA GLU A 115 -16.90 -13.74 -21.97
C GLU A 115 -18.25 -13.12 -21.57
N GLY A 116 -18.47 -12.84 -20.28
CA GLY A 116 -19.75 -12.35 -19.74
C GLY A 116 -20.22 -11.00 -20.29
N SER A 117 -21.50 -10.69 -20.05
CA SER A 117 -22.08 -9.40 -20.43
C SER A 117 -21.48 -8.26 -19.60
N PHE A 118 -21.11 -7.17 -20.25
CA PHE A 118 -20.48 -6.04 -19.57
C PHE A 118 -21.43 -4.86 -19.43
N ARG A 119 -21.67 -4.42 -18.18
CA ARG A 119 -22.22 -3.10 -17.94
C ARG A 119 -21.11 -2.07 -17.92
N TYR A 120 -21.24 -1.01 -18.72
CA TYR A 120 -20.29 0.11 -18.67
C TYR A 120 -20.26 0.74 -17.28
N ILE A 121 -19.04 0.94 -16.77
CA ILE A 121 -18.79 1.61 -15.48
C ILE A 121 -18.17 2.98 -15.72
N CYS A 122 -18.49 3.95 -14.86
CA CYS A 122 -17.84 5.25 -14.89
C CYS A 122 -16.35 5.11 -14.54
N MET A 123 -15.48 5.56 -15.44
CA MET A 123 -14.03 5.42 -15.32
C MET A 123 -13.41 6.36 -14.27
N ASP A 124 -14.13 7.41 -13.87
CA ASP A 124 -13.69 8.41 -12.90
C ASP A 124 -14.32 8.25 -11.50
N SER A 125 -14.84 7.06 -11.19
CA SER A 125 -15.39 6.78 -9.87
C SER A 125 -14.44 5.95 -9.01
N TRP A 126 -14.11 6.45 -7.81
CA TRP A 126 -13.36 5.69 -6.79
C TRP A 126 -14.08 4.39 -6.38
N ARG A 127 -15.42 4.39 -6.42
CA ARG A 127 -16.24 3.21 -6.13
C ARG A 127 -15.96 2.11 -7.15
N ASN A 128 -15.86 2.47 -8.43
CA ASN A 128 -15.69 1.51 -9.53
C ASN A 128 -14.30 0.85 -9.56
N ALA A 129 -13.30 1.42 -8.88
CA ALA A 129 -12.00 0.78 -8.69
C ALA A 129 -12.05 -0.50 -7.83
N ALA A 130 -13.15 -0.72 -7.10
CA ALA A 130 -13.43 -1.96 -6.37
C ALA A 130 -14.43 -2.88 -7.08
N SER A 131 -14.82 -2.58 -8.33
CA SER A 131 -15.74 -3.42 -9.09
C SER A 131 -15.09 -4.76 -9.47
N PRO A 132 -15.89 -5.84 -9.66
CA PRO A 132 -15.38 -7.12 -10.16
C PRO A 132 -14.63 -6.96 -11.50
N LEU A 133 -15.15 -6.14 -12.41
CA LEU A 133 -14.51 -5.85 -13.70
C LEU A 133 -13.13 -5.19 -13.54
N ALA A 134 -12.98 -4.25 -12.59
CA ALA A 134 -11.69 -3.63 -12.31
C ALA A 134 -10.71 -4.62 -11.66
N SER A 135 -11.19 -5.48 -10.76
CA SER A 135 -10.36 -6.50 -10.12
C SER A 135 -9.91 -7.59 -11.10
N TYR A 136 -10.78 -8.01 -12.02
CA TYR A 136 -10.49 -9.00 -13.05
C TYR A 136 -9.53 -8.44 -14.11
N SER A 137 -9.76 -7.21 -14.59
CA SER A 137 -8.88 -6.58 -15.57
C SER A 137 -7.48 -6.23 -15.06
N MET A 138 -7.36 -6.03 -13.74
CA MET A 138 -6.13 -5.64 -13.05
C MET A 138 -5.95 -6.48 -11.77
N PRO A 139 -5.64 -7.78 -11.91
CA PRO A 139 -5.43 -8.68 -10.79
C PRO A 139 -4.19 -8.27 -9.99
N ASN A 140 -4.06 -8.80 -8.78
CA ASN A 140 -2.90 -8.46 -7.93
C ASN A 140 -1.58 -8.86 -8.60
N GLN A 141 -1.57 -10.02 -9.28
CA GLN A 141 -0.40 -10.50 -10.01
C GLN A 141 0.05 -9.52 -11.08
N TRP A 142 -0.88 -8.90 -11.81
CA TRP A 142 -0.55 -7.90 -12.82
C TRP A 142 0.21 -6.69 -12.24
N PHE A 143 -0.08 -6.28 -11.00
CA PHE A 143 0.72 -5.23 -10.34
C PHE A 143 2.11 -5.73 -9.93
N ASN A 144 2.24 -7.00 -9.54
CA ASN A 144 3.53 -7.62 -9.24
C ASN A 144 4.39 -7.70 -10.51
N ASP A 145 3.80 -8.10 -11.64
CA ASP A 145 4.47 -8.20 -12.94
C ASP A 145 4.92 -6.82 -13.45
N LEU A 146 4.18 -5.76 -13.13
CA LEU A 146 4.59 -4.37 -13.35
C LEU A 146 5.69 -3.87 -12.39
N GLY A 147 6.13 -4.73 -11.46
CA GLY A 147 7.20 -4.44 -10.50
C GLY A 147 6.76 -3.65 -9.26
N LEU A 148 5.47 -3.61 -8.91
CA LEU A 148 5.03 -3.00 -7.65
C LEU A 148 5.58 -3.80 -6.46
N VAL A 149 6.22 -3.09 -5.52
CA VAL A 149 6.69 -3.70 -4.27
C VAL A 149 5.52 -4.23 -3.45
N ASN A 150 5.51 -5.54 -3.21
CA ASN A 150 4.49 -6.19 -2.40
C ASN A 150 4.83 -6.11 -0.90
N LEU A 151 4.11 -5.25 -0.18
CA LEU A 151 4.28 -5.07 1.27
C LEU A 151 3.86 -6.30 2.09
N GLU A 152 3.05 -7.20 1.53
CA GLU A 152 2.53 -8.36 2.25
C GLU A 152 3.59 -9.43 2.50
N HIS A 153 4.64 -9.45 1.69
CA HIS A 153 5.76 -10.39 1.81
C HIS A 153 6.87 -9.86 2.73
N VAL A 154 6.73 -8.64 3.25
CA VAL A 154 7.70 -8.06 4.19
C VAL A 154 7.56 -8.81 5.52
N ARG A 155 8.61 -9.53 5.90
CA ARG A 155 8.72 -10.13 7.24
C ARG A 155 8.82 -9.02 8.28
N THR A 156 7.98 -9.09 9.31
CA THR A 156 7.88 -8.08 10.37
C THR A 156 7.99 -8.71 11.75
N GLY A 157 8.33 -7.92 12.77
CA GLY A 157 8.37 -8.37 14.17
C GLY A 157 9.71 -9.00 14.59
N TYR A 158 10.77 -8.83 13.80
CA TYR A 158 12.12 -9.26 14.17
C TYR A 158 12.93 -8.05 14.61
N VAL A 159 13.51 -8.14 15.81
CA VAL A 159 14.51 -7.19 16.31
C VAL A 159 15.81 -7.47 15.56
N PHE A 160 16.57 -6.41 15.25
CA PHE A 160 17.77 -6.46 14.41
C PHE A 160 18.86 -7.44 14.92
N SER A 161 18.78 -7.92 16.16
CA SER A 161 19.67 -8.96 16.72
C SER A 161 19.65 -10.26 15.91
N HIS A 162 18.51 -10.66 15.33
CA HIS A 162 18.41 -11.84 14.45
C HIS A 162 18.87 -11.58 13.00
N TYR A 163 19.29 -10.36 12.67
CA TYR A 163 19.69 -10.00 11.30
C TYR A 163 21.15 -10.35 11.00
N ALA A 164 21.99 -10.54 12.03
CA ALA A 164 23.41 -10.88 11.89
C ALA A 164 23.63 -12.31 11.36
N GLU A 165 22.76 -13.25 11.72
CA GLU A 165 22.87 -14.66 11.31
C GLU A 165 22.58 -14.89 9.81
N TRP A 166 21.79 -14.01 9.17
CA TRP A 166 21.36 -14.20 7.79
C TRP A 166 22.40 -13.80 6.72
N LYS A 167 23.45 -13.07 7.09
CA LYS A 167 24.54 -12.70 6.15
C LYS A 167 25.77 -13.61 6.25
N CYS A 168 25.77 -14.58 7.16
CA CYS A 168 26.88 -15.49 7.39
C CYS A 168 26.54 -16.96 7.05
N ALA A 169 25.45 -17.21 6.32
CA ALA A 169 25.04 -18.52 5.82
C ALA A 169 24.82 -18.49 4.30
#